data_AF-A0A7J3M836-F1
#
_entry.id   AF-A0A7J3M836-F1
#
_cell.length_a   1.000
_cell.length_b   1.000
_cell.length_c   1.000
_cell.angle_alpha   90.00
_cell.angle_beta   90.00
_cell.angle_gamma   90.00
#
_symmetry.space_group_name_H-M   'P 1'
#
loop_
_entity.id
_entity.type
_entity.pdbx_description
1 polymer ?
#
loop_
_entity_poly.entity_id
_entity_poly.type
_entity_poly.pdbx_seq_one_letter_code
_entity_poly.pdbx_strand_id
1 'polypeptide(L)'
;MELCPKCGTWIRFGLVSCPRCGYAVLYMNKDRILSFMECLLIRERSEERRRILKDRISAEVIDISGDIATLECAFPKFEEGDVVGYVTGEHVIEPLGTVISGGRFLTVNIYGQHRLKEGLRIDLCEAEVLIGYDLQLDLVRRIRSGELGDIERQAITY
;
A
#
# COMPACT_ATOMS: atom_id res chain seq x y z
N MET A 1 17.19 -18.21 18.80
CA MET A 1 16.95 -17.79 20.18
C MET A 1 18.03 -16.80 20.54
N GLU A 2 17.74 -15.85 21.43
CA GLU A 2 18.71 -14.85 21.88
C GLU A 2 18.67 -14.76 23.42
N LEU A 3 19.79 -14.41 24.06
CA LEU A 3 19.79 -14.15 25.50
C LEU A 3 19.21 -12.77 25.80
N CYS A 4 18.35 -12.71 26.81
CA CYS A 4 17.93 -11.44 27.40
C CYS A 4 19.16 -10.70 27.97
N PRO A 5 19.43 -9.46 27.54
CA PRO A 5 20.58 -8.69 28.03
C PRO A 5 20.44 -8.30 29.51
N LYS A 6 19.22 -8.32 30.06
CA LYS A 6 18.95 -7.97 31.46
C LYS A 6 19.01 -9.17 32.42
N CYS A 7 18.51 -10.33 32.03
CA CYS A 7 18.40 -11.49 32.95
C CYS A 7 18.98 -12.80 32.41
N GLY A 8 19.64 -12.78 31.26
CA GLY A 8 20.32 -13.93 30.66
C GLY A 8 19.40 -15.07 30.20
N THR A 9 18.09 -14.86 30.15
CA THR A 9 17.13 -15.91 29.77
C THR A 9 16.97 -15.99 28.27
N TRP A 10 16.89 -17.21 27.74
CA TRP A 10 16.65 -17.44 26.32
C TRP A 10 15.27 -16.94 25.90
N ILE A 11 15.25 -16.13 24.85
CA ILE A 11 14.05 -15.54 24.25
C ILE A 11 13.84 -16.19 22.89
N ARG A 12 12.60 -16.67 22.65
CA ARG A 12 12.17 -17.11 21.32
C ARG A 12 12.02 -15.90 20.39
N PHE A 13 12.46 -16.05 19.14
CA PHE A 13 12.30 -15.00 18.12
C PHE A 13 10.81 -14.66 17.95
N GLY A 14 10.48 -13.37 17.85
CA GLY A 14 9.11 -12.85 17.75
C GLY A 14 8.47 -12.44 19.08
N LEU A 15 9.11 -12.66 20.23
CA LEU A 15 8.62 -12.13 21.51
C LEU A 15 9.07 -10.68 21.71
N VAL A 16 8.10 -9.81 21.97
CA VAL A 16 8.27 -8.37 22.21
C VAL A 16 9.00 -8.10 23.52
N SER A 17 8.77 -8.95 24.52
CA SER A 17 9.34 -8.85 25.86
C SER A 17 9.91 -10.19 26.33
N CYS A 18 10.92 -10.11 27.20
CA CYS A 18 11.47 -11.27 27.88
C CYS A 18 10.40 -11.86 28.80
N PRO A 19 10.03 -13.15 28.65
CA PRO A 19 8.97 -13.76 29.44
C PRO A 19 9.33 -13.86 30.94
N ARG A 20 10.60 -13.74 31.29
CA ARG A 20 11.08 -13.84 32.68
C ARG A 20 11.14 -12.50 33.41
N CYS A 21 11.59 -11.44 32.75
CA CYS A 21 11.85 -10.16 33.43
C CYS A 21 11.11 -8.96 32.83
N GLY A 22 10.27 -9.19 31.81
CA GLY A 22 9.51 -8.14 31.14
C GLY A 22 10.35 -7.19 30.29
N TYR A 23 11.67 -7.42 30.15
CA TYR A 23 12.55 -6.56 29.37
C TYR A 23 12.12 -6.54 27.89
N ALA A 24 11.82 -5.36 27.36
CA ALA A 24 11.41 -5.19 25.98
C ALA A 24 12.60 -5.41 25.03
N VAL A 25 12.54 -6.49 24.25
CA VAL A 25 13.64 -6.98 23.41
C VAL A 25 13.63 -6.31 22.04
N LEU A 26 12.48 -5.77 21.62
CA LEU A 26 12.34 -5.06 20.34
C LEU A 26 13.39 -3.96 20.21
N TYR A 27 13.62 -3.18 21.26
CA TYR A 27 14.42 -1.95 21.20
C TYR A 27 15.93 -2.16 21.02
N MET A 28 16.44 -3.39 21.08
CA MET A 28 17.89 -3.64 20.98
C MET A 28 18.38 -3.85 19.55
N ASN A 29 17.47 -4.15 18.60
CA ASN A 29 17.88 -4.45 17.23
C ASN A 29 16.88 -3.85 16.22
N LYS A 30 17.26 -2.69 15.68
CA LYS A 30 16.52 -1.95 14.65
C LYS A 30 16.11 -2.84 13.48
N ASP A 31 16.99 -3.71 13.00
CA ASP A 31 16.70 -4.60 11.87
C ASP A 31 15.58 -5.59 12.18
N ARG A 32 15.47 -6.05 13.44
CA ARG A 32 14.39 -6.97 13.84
C ARG A 32 13.04 -6.29 13.94
N ILE A 33 12.99 -5.06 14.47
CA ILE A 33 11.76 -4.26 14.47
C ILE A 33 11.31 -4.04 13.03
N LEU A 34 12.23 -3.59 12.15
CA LEU A 34 11.90 -3.32 10.76
C LEU A 34 11.45 -4.58 10.02
N SER A 35 12.11 -5.72 10.25
CA SER A 35 11.67 -7.00 9.66
C SER A 35 10.28 -7.42 10.14
N PHE A 36 9.97 -7.20 11.43
CA PHE A 36 8.65 -7.49 11.98
C PHE A 36 7.57 -6.58 11.37
N MET A 37 7.83 -5.27 11.28
CA MET A 37 6.93 -4.31 10.64
C MET A 37 6.71 -4.64 9.17
N GLU A 38 7.78 -4.95 8.43
CA GLU A 38 7.70 -5.37 7.03
C GLU A 38 6.79 -6.60 6.85
N CYS A 39 6.95 -7.61 7.70
CA CYS A 39 6.08 -8.80 7.67
C CYS A 39 4.61 -8.48 7.94
N LEU A 40 4.33 -7.59 8.89
CA LEU A 40 2.96 -7.15 9.20
C LEU A 40 2.35 -6.40 8.01
N LEU A 41 3.05 -5.41 7.47
CA LEU A 41 2.59 -4.60 6.34
C LEU A 41 2.33 -5.46 5.10
N ILE A 42 3.22 -6.40 4.77
CA ILE A 42 3.03 -7.34 3.64
C ILE A 42 1.75 -8.16 3.84
N ARG A 43 1.50 -8.63 5.07
CA ARG A 43 0.31 -9.42 5.38
C ARG A 43 -0.96 -8.59 5.25
N GLU A 44 -1.01 -7.42 5.88
CA GLU A 44 -2.17 -6.52 5.81
C GLU A 44 -2.45 -6.10 4.37
N ARG A 45 -1.42 -5.69 3.62
CA ARG A 45 -1.52 -5.38 2.19
C ARG A 45 -2.09 -6.55 1.39
N SER A 46 -1.63 -7.78 1.66
CA SER A 46 -2.15 -8.95 0.96
C SER A 46 -3.60 -9.26 1.30
N GLU A 47 -4.03 -9.01 2.54
CA GLU A 47 -5.42 -9.18 2.96
C GLU A 47 -6.32 -8.11 2.31
N GLU A 48 -5.85 -6.86 2.29
CA GLU A 48 -6.57 -5.74 1.71
C GLU A 48 -6.73 -5.87 0.19
N ARG A 49 -5.67 -6.27 -0.52
CA ARG A 49 -5.74 -6.59 -1.95
C ARG A 49 -6.83 -7.61 -2.27
N ARG A 50 -7.02 -8.65 -1.43
CA ARG A 50 -8.08 -9.64 -1.65
C ARG A 50 -9.48 -9.07 -1.43
N ARG A 51 -9.64 -8.07 -0.57
CA ARG A 51 -10.92 -7.37 -0.36
C ARG A 51 -11.24 -6.49 -1.54
N ILE A 52 -10.29 -5.63 -1.93
CA ILE A 52 -10.41 -4.72 -3.07
C ILE A 52 -10.72 -5.47 -4.37
N LEU A 53 -10.04 -6.59 -4.64
CA LEU A 53 -10.34 -7.42 -5.81
C LEU A 53 -11.76 -7.97 -5.81
N LYS A 54 -12.35 -8.29 -4.65
CA LYS A 54 -13.74 -8.78 -4.56
C LYS A 54 -14.75 -7.65 -4.77
N ASP A 55 -14.37 -6.44 -4.44
CA ASP A 55 -15.21 -5.23 -4.45
C ASP A 55 -14.96 -4.35 -5.70
N ARG A 56 -14.30 -4.91 -6.71
CA ARG A 56 -14.06 -4.23 -7.99
C ARG A 56 -15.36 -4.04 -8.77
N ILE A 57 -15.42 -2.98 -9.57
CA ILE A 57 -16.56 -2.69 -10.44
C ILE A 57 -16.12 -2.65 -11.90
N SER A 58 -16.97 -3.08 -12.81
CA SER A 58 -16.68 -2.99 -14.24
C SER A 58 -16.97 -1.57 -14.75
N ALA A 59 -16.10 -1.06 -15.61
CA ALA A 59 -16.26 0.20 -16.30
C ALA A 59 -15.79 0.11 -17.76
N GLU A 60 -16.34 0.95 -18.62
CA GLU A 60 -15.96 1.08 -20.03
C GLU A 60 -15.33 2.46 -20.27
N VAL A 61 -14.18 2.50 -20.93
CA VAL A 61 -13.53 3.77 -21.29
C VAL A 61 -14.29 4.42 -22.44
N ILE A 62 -14.85 5.59 -22.21
CA ILE A 62 -15.67 6.32 -23.18
C ILE A 62 -14.84 7.29 -24.01
N ASP A 63 -13.95 8.04 -23.35
CA ASP A 63 -13.11 9.07 -23.97
C ASP A 63 -11.77 9.15 -23.24
N ILE A 64 -10.71 9.45 -23.99
CA ILE A 64 -9.38 9.74 -23.44
C ILE A 64 -8.85 11.01 -24.09
N SER A 65 -8.70 12.06 -23.28
CA SER A 65 -8.23 13.37 -23.70
C SER A 65 -7.00 13.77 -22.87
N GLY A 66 -5.80 13.46 -23.38
CA GLY A 66 -4.55 13.76 -22.69
C GLY A 66 -4.35 12.87 -21.45
N ASP A 67 -4.27 13.51 -20.28
CA ASP A 67 -4.24 12.86 -18.96
C ASP A 67 -5.62 12.66 -18.35
N ILE A 68 -6.71 13.04 -19.05
CA ILE A 68 -8.07 12.86 -18.55
C ILE A 68 -8.73 11.68 -19.27
N ALA A 69 -9.32 10.76 -18.53
CA ALA A 69 -10.22 9.74 -19.08
C ALA A 69 -11.61 9.86 -18.49
N THR A 70 -12.61 9.63 -19.35
CA THR A 70 -14.00 9.45 -18.94
C THR A 70 -14.36 7.97 -19.04
N LEU A 71 -14.86 7.40 -17.95
CA LEU A 71 -15.26 6.01 -17.88
C LEU A 71 -16.74 5.91 -17.50
N GLU A 72 -17.47 4.99 -18.11
CA GLU A 72 -18.82 4.65 -17.67
C GLU A 72 -18.76 3.44 -16.74
N CYS A 73 -19.11 3.66 -15.47
CA CYS A 73 -19.16 2.64 -14.44
C CYS A 73 -20.51 1.89 -14.48
N ALA A 74 -20.47 0.58 -14.26
CA ALA A 74 -21.69 -0.22 -14.08
C ALA A 74 -22.53 0.26 -12.88
N PHE A 75 -21.88 0.76 -11.83
CA PHE A 75 -22.51 1.34 -10.63
C PHE A 75 -21.71 2.55 -10.15
N PRO A 76 -22.36 3.62 -9.67
CA PRO A 76 -21.69 4.78 -9.11
C PRO A 76 -21.08 4.43 -7.75
N LYS A 77 -19.77 4.22 -7.70
CA LYS A 77 -19.03 3.85 -6.48
C LYS A 77 -18.09 4.94 -5.97
N PHE A 78 -17.38 5.60 -6.89
CA PHE A 78 -16.29 6.49 -6.56
C PHE A 78 -16.74 7.94 -6.43
N GLU A 79 -16.08 8.67 -5.52
CA GLU A 79 -16.29 10.07 -5.21
C GLU A 79 -15.12 10.94 -5.70
N GLU A 80 -15.32 12.25 -5.75
CA GLU A 80 -14.27 13.21 -6.10
C GLU A 80 -13.12 13.14 -5.10
N GLY A 81 -11.88 13.05 -5.59
CA GLY A 81 -10.68 12.91 -4.78
C GLY A 81 -10.22 11.47 -4.57
N ASP A 82 -11.07 10.46 -4.85
CA ASP A 82 -10.69 9.06 -4.70
C ASP A 82 -9.53 8.69 -5.63
N VAL A 83 -8.60 7.87 -5.13
CA VAL A 83 -7.55 7.28 -5.94
C VAL A 83 -8.04 5.93 -6.48
N VAL A 84 -8.21 5.87 -7.78
CA VAL A 84 -8.69 4.66 -8.49
C VAL A 84 -7.53 3.90 -9.09
N GLY A 85 -7.62 2.58 -9.02
CA GLY A 85 -6.78 1.64 -9.74
C GLY A 85 -7.61 0.79 -10.69
N TYR A 86 -6.92 0.12 -11.61
CA TYR A 86 -7.53 -0.85 -12.51
C TYR A 86 -6.86 -2.22 -12.34
N VAL A 87 -7.67 -3.26 -12.52
CA VAL A 87 -7.23 -4.65 -12.41
C VAL A 87 -6.78 -5.15 -13.78
N THR A 88 -5.53 -5.63 -13.85
CA THR A 88 -4.99 -6.27 -15.05
C THR A 88 -5.23 -7.79 -15.03
N GLY A 89 -4.97 -8.47 -16.14
CA GLY A 89 -5.28 -9.90 -16.32
C GLY A 89 -4.65 -10.85 -15.29
N GLU A 90 -3.57 -10.44 -14.62
CA GLU A 90 -2.92 -11.22 -13.55
C GLU A 90 -3.44 -10.88 -12.14
N HIS A 91 -4.61 -10.22 -12.02
CA HIS A 91 -5.14 -9.69 -10.75
C HIS A 91 -4.18 -8.70 -10.07
N VAL A 92 -3.32 -8.07 -10.86
CA VAL A 92 -2.45 -6.98 -10.40
C VAL A 92 -3.27 -5.70 -10.47
N ILE A 93 -3.26 -4.95 -9.37
CA ILE A 93 -3.91 -3.65 -9.29
C ILE A 93 -2.85 -2.61 -9.59
N GLU A 94 -3.09 -1.82 -10.63
CA GLU A 94 -2.24 -0.68 -10.97
C GLU A 94 -3.00 0.62 -10.68
N PRO A 95 -2.39 1.60 -10.00
CA PRO A 95 -2.97 2.92 -9.85
C PRO A 95 -3.27 3.51 -11.23
N LEU A 96 -4.49 3.98 -11.44
CA LEU A 96 -4.90 4.65 -12.66
C LEU A 96 -4.78 6.16 -12.50
N GLY A 97 -5.31 6.71 -11.41
CA GLY A 97 -5.43 8.15 -11.27
C GLY A 97 -6.31 8.61 -10.11
N THR A 98 -6.58 9.92 -10.07
CA THR A 98 -7.52 10.53 -9.12
C THR A 98 -8.82 10.89 -9.81
N VAL A 99 -9.95 10.64 -9.16
CA VAL A 99 -11.27 11.04 -9.63
C VAL A 99 -11.43 12.57 -9.53
N ILE A 100 -11.69 13.21 -10.68
CA ILE A 100 -12.07 14.62 -10.77
C ILE A 100 -13.58 14.78 -10.55
N SER A 101 -14.38 13.83 -11.06
CA SER A 101 -15.83 13.84 -10.91
C SER A 101 -16.36 12.42 -10.79
N GLY A 102 -17.09 12.15 -9.71
CA GLY A 102 -17.73 10.88 -9.40
C GLY A 102 -19.08 10.64 -10.10
N GLY A 103 -19.64 9.45 -9.92
CA GLY A 103 -20.96 9.06 -10.42
C GLY A 103 -20.93 7.91 -11.44
N ARG A 104 -21.96 7.84 -12.30
CA ARG A 104 -22.04 6.82 -13.37
C ARG A 104 -20.99 7.07 -14.45
N PHE A 105 -20.78 8.33 -14.82
CA PHE A 105 -19.68 8.75 -15.67
C PHE A 105 -18.58 9.30 -14.77
N LEU A 106 -17.49 8.56 -14.69
CA LEU A 106 -16.34 8.85 -13.87
C LEU A 106 -15.31 9.61 -14.70
N THR A 107 -14.91 10.79 -14.25
CA THR A 107 -13.79 11.53 -14.87
C THR A 107 -12.55 11.36 -14.00
N VAL A 108 -11.47 10.84 -14.57
CA VAL A 108 -10.24 10.50 -13.86
C VAL A 108 -9.06 11.24 -14.47
N ASN A 109 -8.26 11.87 -13.62
CA ASN A 109 -6.93 12.36 -13.96
C ASN A 109 -5.91 11.22 -13.85
N ILE A 110 -5.45 10.72 -14.98
CA ILE A 110 -4.59 9.56 -15.13
C ILE A 110 -3.14 9.89 -14.77
N TYR A 111 -2.49 9.01 -14.01
CA TYR A 111 -1.08 9.13 -13.68
C TYR A 111 -0.19 8.54 -14.79
N GLY A 112 0.78 9.29 -15.29
CA GLY A 112 1.75 8.74 -16.24
C GLY A 112 1.12 8.25 -17.55
N GLN A 113 1.67 7.17 -18.12
CA GLN A 113 1.21 6.62 -19.40
C GLN A 113 0.54 5.26 -19.20
N HIS A 114 -0.77 5.20 -19.43
CA HIS A 114 -1.53 3.95 -19.45
C HIS A 114 -1.93 3.56 -20.87
N ARG A 115 -2.00 2.26 -21.14
CA ARG A 115 -2.50 1.71 -22.42
C ARG A 115 -4.02 1.60 -22.45
N LEU A 116 -4.70 2.65 -22.00
CA LEU A 116 -6.16 2.74 -22.12
C LEU A 116 -6.54 3.07 -23.56
N LYS A 117 -7.67 2.53 -24.00
CA LYS A 117 -8.28 2.81 -25.31
C LYS A 117 -9.76 2.97 -25.13
N GLU A 118 -10.38 3.81 -25.93
CA GLU A 118 -11.83 3.92 -26.02
C GLU A 118 -12.47 2.56 -26.34
N GLY A 119 -13.63 2.30 -25.72
CA GLY A 119 -14.35 1.03 -25.79
C GLY A 119 -13.71 -0.12 -25.00
N LEU A 120 -12.55 0.11 -24.34
CA LEU A 120 -11.94 -0.90 -23.49
C LEU A 120 -12.76 -1.05 -22.20
N ARG A 121 -13.10 -2.29 -21.86
CA ARG A 121 -13.66 -2.63 -20.55
C ARG A 121 -12.56 -2.99 -19.57
N ILE A 122 -12.61 -2.36 -18.41
CA ILE A 122 -11.67 -2.56 -17.32
C ILE A 122 -12.43 -2.74 -16.00
N ASP A 123 -11.81 -3.41 -15.05
CA ASP A 123 -12.32 -3.47 -13.69
C ASP A 123 -11.60 -2.42 -12.84
N LEU A 124 -12.36 -1.51 -12.24
CA LEU A 124 -11.89 -0.44 -11.37
C LEU A 124 -12.01 -0.82 -9.89
N CYS A 125 -11.13 -0.28 -9.06
CA CYS A 125 -11.18 -0.43 -7.62
C CYS A 125 -10.49 0.74 -6.90
N GLU A 126 -10.76 0.93 -5.61
CA GLU A 126 -10.02 1.90 -4.79
C GLU A 126 -8.57 1.42 -4.61
N ALA A 127 -7.61 2.33 -4.79
CA ALA A 127 -6.18 2.02 -4.73
C ALA A 127 -5.43 2.76 -3.62
N GLU A 128 -6.05 3.76 -2.96
CA GLU A 128 -5.40 4.61 -1.96
C GLU A 128 -4.73 3.79 -0.85
N VAL A 129 -5.46 2.83 -0.27
CA VAL A 129 -4.94 2.02 0.85
C VAL A 129 -3.73 1.17 0.43
N LEU A 130 -3.75 0.61 -0.79
CA LEU A 130 -2.62 -0.18 -1.30
C LEU A 130 -1.38 0.68 -1.56
N ILE A 131 -1.58 1.88 -2.10
CA ILE A 131 -0.51 2.87 -2.28
C ILE A 131 0.08 3.23 -0.91
N GLY A 132 -0.77 3.42 0.11
CA GLY A 132 -0.35 3.66 1.48
C GLY A 132 0.58 2.57 2.02
N TYR A 133 0.27 1.29 1.78
CA TYR A 133 1.16 0.20 2.16
C TYR A 133 2.47 0.19 1.36
N ASP A 134 2.43 0.49 0.06
CA ASP A 134 3.62 0.54 -0.78
C ASP A 134 4.60 1.64 -0.32
N LEU A 135 4.07 2.82 0.05
CA LEU A 135 4.85 3.91 0.63
C LEU A 135 5.49 3.51 1.97
N GLN A 136 4.76 2.81 2.83
CA GLN A 136 5.28 2.34 4.12
C GLN A 136 6.37 1.28 3.95
N LEU A 137 6.20 0.36 3.01
CA LEU A 137 7.21 -0.65 2.69
C LEU A 137 8.48 -0.03 2.12
N ASP A 138 8.36 0.96 1.23
CA ASP A 138 9.52 1.69 0.73
C ASP A 138 10.22 2.50 1.84
N LEU A 139 9.47 3.10 2.78
CA LEU A 139 10.07 3.75 3.94
C LEU A 139 10.89 2.76 4.77
N VAL A 140 10.36 1.56 5.05
CA VAL A 140 11.11 0.50 5.75
C VAL A 140 12.39 0.14 4.98
N ARG A 141 12.30 -0.02 3.66
CA ARG A 141 13.46 -0.29 2.79
C ARG A 141 14.52 0.81 2.91
N ARG A 142 14.11 2.08 2.81
CA ARG A 142 15.00 3.25 2.89
C ARG A 142 15.65 3.40 4.26
N ILE A 143 14.93 3.09 5.34
CA ILE A 143 15.50 3.03 6.69
C ILE A 143 16.61 1.97 6.77
N ARG A 144 16.43 0.81 6.12
CA ARG A 144 17.44 -0.28 6.09
C ARG A 144 18.64 0.05 5.20
N SER A 145 18.42 0.66 4.04
CA SER A 145 19.50 1.01 3.10
C SER A 145 20.26 2.28 3.49
N GLY A 146 19.73 3.08 4.42
CA GLY A 146 20.34 4.36 4.82
C GLY A 146 20.08 5.50 3.82
N GLU A 147 19.16 5.32 2.87
CA GLU A 147 18.78 6.27 1.82
C GLU A 147 17.75 7.31 2.28
N LEU A 148 17.76 7.64 3.58
CA LEU A 148 16.87 8.64 4.15
C LEU A 148 17.37 10.06 3.85
N GLY A 149 16.44 10.98 3.63
CA GLY A 149 16.73 12.42 3.61
C GLY A 149 17.05 12.95 5.00
N ASP A 150 17.55 14.19 5.08
CA ASP A 150 18.04 14.76 6.34
C ASP A 150 16.96 14.86 7.43
N ILE A 151 15.74 15.23 7.06
CA ILE A 151 14.58 15.31 7.97
C ILE A 151 14.20 13.91 8.50
N GLU A 152 14.18 12.91 7.63
CA GLU A 152 13.83 11.54 7.99
C GLU A 152 14.90 10.90 8.88
N ARG A 153 16.19 11.22 8.65
CA ARG A 153 17.28 10.79 9.54
C ARG A 153 17.11 11.35 10.93
N GLN A 154 16.76 12.64 11.07
CA GLN A 154 16.53 13.23 12.38
C GLN A 154 15.38 12.54 13.13
N ALA A 155 14.31 12.16 12.43
CA ALA A 155 13.15 11.48 13.03
C ALA A 155 13.45 10.09 13.60
N ILE A 156 14.47 9.38 13.09
CA ILE A 156 14.80 8.01 13.51
C ILE A 156 15.97 7.92 14.51
N THR A 157 16.57 9.06 14.89
CA THR A 157 17.78 9.11 15.76
C THR A 157 17.44 9.41 17.23
N TYR A 158 16.16 9.53 17.58
CA TYR A 158 15.68 9.74 18.95
C TYR A 158 15.43 8.44 19.72
#